data_AF-A0A3S4DXM4-F1
#
_entry.id   AF-A0A3S4DXM4-F1
#
_cell.length_a   1.000
_cell.length_b   1.000
_cell.length_c   1.000
_cell.angle_alpha   90.00
_cell.angle_beta   90.00
_cell.angle_gamma   90.00
#
_symmetry.space_group_name_H-M   'P 1'
#
loop_
_entity.id
_entity.type
_entity.pdbx_description
1 polymer ?
#
loop_
_entity_poly.entity_id
_entity_poly.type
_entity_poly.pdbx_seq_one_letter_code
_entity_poly.pdbx_strand_id
1 'polypeptide(L)'
;MSYMPNVIAFRPHIAAEPLRRPRILIRAAREGQSGWRRDRDLKRLLRLDHTPALGAALPRLRAEEALLNDARLQRAADYDMHRHILLMIAILAEMRAAVASAPIPVRTGARIGAAMLAQIGAAISAPGTAIPAHP
;
A
#
# COMPACT_ATOMS: atom_id res chain seq x y z
N MET A 1 21.14 20.95 -26.47
CA MET A 1 19.82 20.39 -26.10
C MET A 1 20.02 19.10 -25.30
N SER A 2 19.81 19.13 -23.98
CA SER A 2 20.02 17.96 -23.11
C SER A 2 18.67 17.30 -22.83
N TYR A 3 18.44 16.11 -23.36
CA TYR A 3 17.24 15.32 -23.10
C TYR A 3 17.35 14.70 -21.70
N MET A 4 16.61 15.24 -20.73
CA MET A 4 16.35 14.60 -19.45
C MET A 4 15.18 13.61 -19.62
N PRO A 5 15.37 12.29 -19.43
CA PRO A 5 14.25 11.37 -19.40
C PRO A 5 13.48 11.59 -18.08
N ASN A 6 12.25 12.09 -18.20
CA ASN A 6 11.30 12.18 -17.08
C ASN A 6 10.82 10.78 -16.71
N VAL A 7 11.53 10.13 -15.79
CA VAL A 7 11.11 8.85 -15.21
C VAL A 7 10.05 9.14 -14.15
N ILE A 8 8.80 9.25 -14.60
CA ILE A 8 7.65 9.03 -13.72
C ILE A 8 7.72 7.55 -13.33
N ALA A 9 8.36 7.26 -12.20
CA ALA A 9 8.33 5.94 -11.61
C ALA A 9 6.88 5.67 -11.15
N PHE A 10 6.05 5.18 -12.07
CA PHE A 10 4.78 4.58 -11.73
C PHE A 10 5.10 3.37 -10.85
N ARG A 11 5.00 3.56 -9.53
CA ARG A 11 5.03 2.45 -8.61
C ARG A 11 3.76 1.65 -8.89
N PRO A 12 3.83 0.43 -9.43
CA PRO A 12 2.64 -0.38 -9.56
C PRO A 12 2.10 -0.56 -8.14
N HIS A 13 0.88 -0.11 -7.91
CA HIS A 13 0.11 -0.61 -6.78
C HIS A 13 0.05 -2.12 -7.00
N ILE A 14 0.78 -2.90 -6.19
CA ILE A 14 0.62 -4.35 -6.15
C ILE A 14 -0.87 -4.52 -5.87
N ALA A 15 -1.60 -4.93 -6.89
CA ALA A 15 -3.02 -5.09 -6.85
C ALA A 15 -3.27 -6.12 -5.76
N ALA A 16 -3.71 -5.67 -4.58
CA ALA A 16 -4.38 -6.55 -3.66
C ALA A 16 -5.43 -7.25 -4.50
N GLU A 17 -5.32 -8.57 -4.63
CA GLU A 17 -6.02 -9.38 -5.62
C GLU A 17 -7.45 -8.84 -5.78
N PRO A 18 -7.82 -8.38 -7.00
CA PRO A 18 -9.04 -7.62 -7.17
C PRO A 18 -10.20 -8.49 -6.72
N LEU A 19 -10.90 -8.02 -5.69
CA LEU A 19 -12.11 -8.65 -5.18
C LEU A 19 -13.10 -8.70 -6.36
N ARG A 20 -13.18 -9.83 -7.07
CA ARG A 20 -14.15 -10.05 -8.15
C ARG A 20 -15.51 -10.24 -7.49
N ARG A 21 -16.16 -9.12 -7.19
CA ARG A 21 -17.45 -9.08 -6.50
C ARG A 21 -18.52 -8.51 -7.42
N PRO A 22 -19.77 -9.00 -7.34
CA PRO A 22 -20.89 -8.38 -8.00
C PRO A 22 -20.92 -6.88 -7.71
N ARG A 23 -21.06 -6.04 -8.76
CA ARG A 23 -21.00 -4.57 -8.65
C ARG A 23 -21.99 -4.01 -7.61
N ILE A 24 -23.11 -4.70 -7.40
CA ILE A 24 -24.13 -4.33 -6.43
C ILE A 24 -23.63 -4.37 -4.98
N LEU A 25 -22.80 -5.36 -4.61
CA LEU A 25 -22.24 -5.46 -3.25
C LEU A 25 -21.30 -4.31 -2.95
N ILE A 26 -20.46 -3.96 -3.93
CA ILE A 26 -19.54 -2.83 -3.80
C ILE A 26 -20.32 -1.51 -3.69
N ARG A 27 -21.42 -1.34 -4.43
CA ARG A 27 -22.29 -0.16 -4.31
C ARG A 27 -22.95 -0.09 -2.93
N ALA A 28 -23.58 -1.17 -2.48
CA ALA A 28 -24.18 -1.24 -1.15
C ALA A 28 -23.17 -0.93 -0.05
N ALA A 29 -21.96 -1.48 -0.17
CA ALA A 29 -20.88 -1.23 0.77
C ALA A 29 -20.40 0.22 0.76
N ARG A 30 -20.42 0.90 -0.39
CA ARG A 30 -20.08 2.33 -0.48
C ARG A 30 -21.09 3.20 0.23
N GLU A 31 -22.39 2.97 0.01
CA GLU A 31 -23.46 3.71 0.69
C GLU A 31 -23.44 3.48 2.21
N GLY A 32 -23.19 2.23 2.63
CA GLY A 32 -23.07 1.84 4.03
C GLY A 32 -21.87 2.47 4.77
N GLN A 33 -20.93 3.12 4.09
CA GLN A 33 -19.81 3.80 4.74
C GLN A 33 -20.23 4.97 5.61
N SER A 34 -21.34 5.63 5.28
CA SER A 34 -21.85 6.79 6.01
C SER A 34 -22.20 6.46 7.47
N GLY A 35 -22.69 5.25 7.73
CA GLY A 35 -23.08 4.78 9.07
C GLY A 35 -21.99 3.97 9.80
N TRP A 36 -20.86 3.69 9.15
CA TRP A 36 -19.83 2.82 9.70
C TRP A 36 -19.00 3.51 10.78
N ARG A 37 -19.01 2.94 11.99
CA ARG A 37 -18.18 3.38 13.11
C ARG A 37 -17.13 2.32 13.45
N ARG A 38 -15.90 2.54 13.01
CA ARG A 38 -14.77 1.61 13.15
C ARG A 38 -14.68 0.98 14.54
N ASP A 39 -14.65 1.78 15.60
CA ASP A 39 -14.38 1.27 16.95
C ASP A 39 -15.46 0.31 17.46
N ARG A 40 -16.74 0.58 17.16
CA ARG A 40 -17.85 -0.26 17.61
C ARG A 40 -18.09 -1.42 16.65
N ASP A 41 -18.16 -1.12 15.35
CA ASP A 41 -18.67 -2.04 14.36
C ASP A 41 -17.61 -3.08 13.97
N LEU A 42 -16.32 -2.71 13.94
CA LEU A 42 -15.25 -3.66 13.66
C LEU A 42 -15.12 -4.72 14.77
N LYS A 43 -15.21 -4.28 16.03
CA LYS A 43 -15.22 -5.18 17.19
C LYS A 43 -16.40 -6.14 17.15
N ARG A 44 -17.61 -5.63 16.88
CA ARG A 44 -18.82 -6.46 16.80
C ARG A 44 -18.77 -7.45 15.64
N LEU A 45 -18.29 -7.00 14.47
CA LEU A 45 -18.22 -7.83 13.26
C LEU A 45 -17.23 -8.99 13.41
N LEU A 46 -16.03 -8.70 13.93
CA LEU A 46 -14.97 -9.69 14.12
C LEU A 46 -15.00 -10.37 15.50
N ARG A 47 -15.96 -10.01 16.37
CA ARG A 47 -16.06 -10.50 17.76
C ARG A 47 -14.74 -10.32 18.53
N LEU A 48 -14.21 -9.10 18.52
CA LEU A 48 -12.97 -8.72 19.19
C LEU A 48 -13.25 -7.89 20.45
N ASP A 49 -12.39 -8.04 21.46
CA ASP A 49 -12.49 -7.25 22.70
C ASP A 49 -12.02 -5.81 22.52
N HIS A 50 -10.99 -5.60 21.69
CA HIS A 50 -10.40 -4.29 21.40
C HIS A 50 -10.33 -4.02 19.89
N THR A 51 -10.27 -2.74 19.54
CA THR A 51 -10.14 -2.31 18.14
C THR A 51 -8.68 -2.49 17.70
N PRO A 52 -8.40 -3.27 16.65
CA PRO A 52 -7.03 -3.47 16.19
C PRO A 52 -6.44 -2.18 15.59
N ALA A 53 -5.12 -2.16 15.42
CA ALA A 53 -4.41 -1.10 14.70
C ALA A 53 -4.95 -0.93 13.27
N LEU A 54 -4.77 0.26 12.69
CA LEU A 54 -5.29 0.60 11.37
C LEU A 54 -4.73 -0.37 10.32
N GLY A 55 -5.62 -1.00 9.55
CA GLY A 55 -5.24 -1.95 8.50
C GLY A 55 -4.86 -3.35 9.00
N ALA A 56 -4.59 -3.56 10.29
CA ALA A 56 -4.22 -4.87 10.84
C ALA A 56 -5.36 -5.90 10.75
N ALA A 57 -6.61 -5.44 10.67
CA ALA A 57 -7.78 -6.32 10.50
C ALA A 57 -7.98 -6.82 9.06
N LEU A 58 -7.30 -6.23 8.06
CA LEU A 58 -7.55 -6.52 6.64
C LEU A 58 -7.38 -8.00 6.26
N PRO A 59 -6.32 -8.72 6.69
CA PRO A 59 -6.15 -10.13 6.32
C PRO A 59 -7.32 -10.99 6.80
N ARG A 60 -7.77 -10.78 8.05
CA ARG A 60 -8.90 -11.51 8.62
C ARG A 60 -10.21 -11.18 7.94
N LEU A 61 -10.48 -9.89 7.67
CA LEU A 61 -11.67 -9.46 6.95
C LEU A 61 -11.75 -10.09 5.56
N ARG A 62 -10.63 -10.17 4.83
CA ARG A 62 -10.56 -10.83 3.53
C ARG A 62 -10.82 -12.33 3.61
N ALA A 63 -10.31 -13.00 4.63
CA ALA A 63 -10.57 -14.43 4.86
C ALA A 63 -12.06 -14.69 5.13
N GLU A 64 -12.69 -13.95 6.05
CA GLU A 64 -14.13 -14.10 6.34
C GLU A 64 -15.00 -13.79 5.12
N GLU A 65 -14.59 -12.82 4.30
CA GLU A 65 -15.32 -12.45 3.10
C GLU A 65 -15.18 -13.48 1.97
N ALA A 66 -14.02 -14.11 1.83
CA ALA A 66 -13.82 -15.21 0.88
C ALA A 66 -14.77 -16.38 1.20
N LEU A 67 -14.90 -16.76 2.48
CA LEU A 67 -15.83 -17.80 2.93
C LEU A 67 -17.29 -17.47 2.54
N LEU A 68 -17.74 -16.23 2.76
CA LEU A 68 -19.09 -15.83 2.35
C LEU A 68 -19.27 -15.77 0.83
N ASN A 69 -18.23 -15.37 0.09
CA ASN A 69 -18.30 -15.41 -1.36
C ASN A 69 -18.43 -16.85 -1.88
N ASP A 70 -17.74 -17.81 -1.26
CA ASP A 70 -17.86 -19.23 -1.61
C ASP A 70 -19.26 -19.75 -1.29
N ALA A 71 -19.80 -19.44 -0.10
CA ALA A 71 -21.18 -19.75 0.28
C ALA A 71 -22.20 -19.17 -0.74
N ARG A 72 -21.99 -17.92 -1.18
CA ARG A 72 -22.81 -17.27 -2.21
C ARG A 72 -22.76 -18.02 -3.55
N LEU A 73 -21.56 -18.43 -3.99
CA LEU A 73 -21.37 -19.14 -5.25
C LEU A 73 -22.00 -20.53 -5.22
N GLN A 74 -21.93 -21.21 -4.08
CA GLN A 74 -22.52 -22.52 -3.85
C GLN A 74 -24.02 -22.47 -3.57
N ARG A 75 -24.61 -21.26 -3.43
CA ARG A 75 -26.00 -21.05 -2.99
C ARG A 75 -26.30 -21.76 -1.67
N ALA A 76 -25.33 -21.74 -0.76
CA ALA A 76 -25.44 -22.39 0.53
C ALA A 76 -26.58 -21.77 1.36
N ALA A 77 -27.27 -22.59 2.15
CA ALA A 77 -28.43 -22.17 2.93
C ALA A 77 -28.07 -21.21 4.08
N ASP A 78 -26.80 -21.22 4.50
CA ASP A 78 -26.24 -20.36 5.54
C ASP A 78 -25.64 -19.05 4.99
N TYR A 79 -25.79 -18.78 3.69
CA TYR A 79 -25.31 -17.54 3.09
C TYR A 79 -26.04 -16.31 3.65
N ASP A 80 -25.30 -15.47 4.38
CA ASP A 80 -25.78 -14.21 4.92
C ASP A 80 -25.31 -13.00 4.07
N MET A 81 -26.23 -12.50 3.24
CA MET A 81 -26.02 -11.30 2.43
C MET A 81 -25.73 -10.04 3.27
N HIS A 82 -26.39 -9.89 4.41
CA HIS A 82 -26.21 -8.72 5.28
C HIS A 82 -24.81 -8.73 5.89
N ARG A 83 -24.34 -9.88 6.38
CA ARG A 83 -22.94 -10.04 6.83
C ARG A 83 -21.95 -9.78 5.70
N HIS A 84 -22.24 -10.20 4.47
CA HIS A 84 -21.37 -9.96 3.32
C HIS A 84 -21.19 -8.45 3.06
N ILE A 85 -22.29 -7.70 3.08
CA ILE A 85 -22.23 -6.23 2.93
C ILE A 85 -21.43 -5.60 4.08
N LEU A 86 -21.63 -6.02 5.33
CA LEU A 86 -20.86 -5.52 6.48
C LEU A 86 -19.35 -5.77 6.33
N LEU A 87 -18.94 -6.95 5.87
CA LEU A 87 -17.53 -7.25 5.59
C LEU A 87 -16.98 -6.37 4.47
N MET A 88 -17.76 -6.11 3.43
CA MET A 88 -17.35 -5.18 2.36
C MET A 88 -17.20 -3.74 2.85
N ILE A 89 -18.12 -3.25 3.69
CA ILE A 89 -18.00 -1.93 4.33
C ILE A 89 -16.71 -1.86 5.14
N ALA A 90 -16.47 -2.87 5.99
CA ALA A 90 -15.31 -2.96 6.86
C ALA A 90 -13.98 -3.00 6.07
N ILE A 91 -13.90 -3.81 5.01
CA ILE A 91 -12.70 -3.89 4.16
C ILE A 91 -12.40 -2.53 3.52
N LEU A 92 -13.40 -1.89 2.92
CA LEU A 92 -13.23 -0.59 2.30
C LEU A 92 -12.86 0.49 3.33
N ALA A 93 -13.43 0.44 4.53
CA ALA A 93 -13.09 1.35 5.62
C ALA A 93 -11.64 1.15 6.11
N GLU A 94 -11.23 -0.09 6.35
CA GLU A 94 -9.86 -0.40 6.79
C GLU A 94 -8.82 -0.10 5.71
N MET A 95 -9.14 -0.29 4.43
CA MET A 95 -8.25 0.10 3.33
C MET A 95 -8.02 1.62 3.33
N ARG A 96 -9.07 2.43 3.49
CA ARG A 96 -8.92 3.89 3.61
C ARG A 96 -8.14 4.30 4.85
N ALA A 97 -8.40 3.65 5.98
CA ALA A 97 -7.69 3.90 7.23
C ALA A 97 -6.19 3.59 7.11
N ALA A 98 -5.84 2.46 6.48
CA ALA A 98 -4.45 2.07 6.23
C ALA A 98 -3.72 3.10 5.34
N VAL A 99 -4.37 3.58 4.28
CA VAL A 99 -3.80 4.63 3.41
C VAL A 99 -3.61 5.94 4.16
N ALA A 100 -4.59 6.35 4.98
CA ALA A 100 -4.49 7.58 5.77
C ALA A 100 -3.40 7.51 6.86
N SER A 101 -3.13 6.32 7.40
CA SER A 101 -2.07 6.09 8.40
C SER A 101 -0.67 5.97 7.81
N ALA A 102 -0.56 5.75 6.49
CA ALA A 102 0.74 5.68 5.85
C ALA A 102 1.38 7.08 5.91
N PRO A 103 2.62 7.22 6.42
CA PRO A 103 3.29 8.50 6.44
C PRO A 103 3.41 9.01 5.00
N ILE A 104 2.91 10.22 4.76
CA ILE A 104 3.12 10.91 3.49
C ILE A 104 4.64 11.00 3.31
N PRO A 105 5.25 10.37 2.28
CA PRO A 105 6.66 10.61 2.03
C PRO A 105 6.78 12.08 1.62
N VAL A 106 7.27 12.91 2.53
CA VAL A 106 7.70 14.27 2.20
C VAL A 106 8.71 14.10 1.08
N ARG A 107 8.35 14.55 -0.13
CA ARG A 107 9.28 14.63 -1.25
C ARG A 107 10.28 15.71 -0.88
N THR A 108 11.32 15.35 -0.14
CA THR A 108 12.48 16.21 0.09
C THR A 108 13.18 16.37 -1.25
N GLY A 109 12.71 17.33 -2.05
CA GLY A 109 13.52 17.89 -3.13
C GLY A 109 14.74 18.56 -2.50
N ALA A 110 15.92 18.29 -3.04
CA ALA A 110 17.24 18.73 -2.57
C ALA A 110 17.69 18.04 -1.26
N ARG A 111 18.81 17.30 -1.19
CA ARG A 111 20.16 17.72 -1.59
C ARG A 111 20.97 16.52 -2.11
N ILE A 112 21.05 16.33 -3.43
CA ILE A 112 22.11 15.53 -4.05
C ILE A 112 23.11 16.55 -4.59
N GLY A 113 24.05 16.99 -3.75
CA GLY A 113 24.98 18.05 -4.15
C GLY A 113 26.02 18.50 -3.14
N ALA A 114 26.06 17.96 -1.91
CA ALA A 114 27.06 18.39 -0.93
C ALA A 114 28.06 17.30 -0.51
N ALA A 115 27.83 16.02 -0.82
CA ALA A 115 28.68 14.92 -0.32
C ALA A 115 29.77 14.44 -1.30
N MET A 116 29.83 14.93 -2.54
CA MET A 116 30.79 14.44 -3.55
C MET A 116 32.02 15.36 -3.78
N LEU A 117 32.13 16.47 -3.04
CA LEU A 117 33.28 17.39 -3.13
C LEU A 117 34.33 17.21 -2.03
N ALA A 118 34.19 16.20 -1.16
CA ALA A 118 35.10 15.96 -0.03
C ALA A 118 36.10 14.82 -0.24
N GLN A 119 36.18 14.20 -1.43
CA GLN A 119 37.04 13.03 -1.67
C GLN A 119 38.11 13.19 -2.77
N ILE A 120 38.21 14.35 -3.44
CA ILE A 120 39.28 14.59 -4.42
C ILE A 120 40.37 15.43 -3.76
N GLY A 121 41.05 14.84 -2.77
CA GLY A 121 42.04 15.55 -1.97
C GLY A 121 43.06 14.64 -1.30
N ALA A 122 43.40 13.50 -1.91
CA ALA A 122 44.57 12.73 -1.52
C ALA A 122 44.95 11.78 -2.66
N ALA A 123 46.26 11.66 -2.91
CA ALA A 123 46.90 10.70 -3.81
C ALA A 123 47.13 11.13 -5.27
N ILE A 124 47.94 12.17 -5.47
CA ILE A 124 48.96 12.13 -6.53
C ILE A 124 50.25 12.75 -6.00
N SER A 125 51.02 11.98 -5.22
CA SER A 125 52.39 12.29 -4.86
C SER A 125 53.21 11.01 -4.94
N ALA A 126 53.87 10.78 -6.07
CA ALA A 126 55.13 10.05 -6.14
C ALA A 126 55.87 10.37 -7.46
N PRO A 127 57.21 10.41 -7.46
CA PRO A 127 58.02 11.04 -8.51
C PRO A 127 58.53 10.06 -9.59
N GLY A 128 58.74 10.61 -10.78
CA GLY A 128 59.87 10.37 -11.68
C GLY A 128 60.35 8.95 -11.99
N THR A 129 60.23 8.56 -13.25
CA THR A 129 61.38 7.97 -13.97
C THR A 129 61.23 8.17 -15.48
N ALA A 130 62.29 8.71 -16.08
CA ALA A 130 62.42 9.08 -17.48
C ALA A 130 62.51 7.84 -18.40
N ILE A 131 62.00 7.96 -19.61
CA ILE A 131 62.33 7.07 -20.73
C ILE A 131 62.76 7.95 -21.91
N PRO A 132 63.98 7.79 -22.45
CA PRO A 132 64.60 8.72 -23.38
C PRO A 132 64.08 8.58 -24.82
N ALA A 133 64.03 9.71 -25.52
CA ALA A 133 63.82 9.80 -26.96
C ALA A 133 65.16 9.65 -27.71
N HIS A 134 65.15 8.95 -28.84
CA HIS A 134 65.92 9.25 -30.07
C HIS A 134 65.73 8.16 -31.13
N PRO A 135 66.06 8.43 -32.40
CA PRO A 135 65.90 9.66 -33.19
C PRO A 135 64.74 9.59 -34.20
#